data_AF-T1CAG5-F1
#
_entry.id   AF-T1CAG5-F1
#
_cell.length_a   1.000
_cell.length_b   1.000
_cell.length_c   1.000
_cell.angle_alpha   90.00
_cell.angle_beta   90.00
_cell.angle_gamma   90.00
#
_symmetry.space_group_name_H-M   'P 1'
#
loop_
_entity.id
_entity.type
_entity.pdbx_description
1 polymer ?
#
loop_
_entity_poly.entity_id
_entity_poly.type
_entity_poly.pdbx_seq_one_letter_code
_entity_poly.pdbx_strand_id
1 'polypeptide(L)' 'MVYHGHGNILSFTLAPGETMEMDHGALLLKDASVTIQAYNQPLGGGLAGHAMSFEALHVSGPGRLALQTLDPSLDHPAP' A
#
# COMPACT_ATOMS: atom_id res chain seq x y z
N MET A 1 -17.48 3.19 -11.29
CA MET A 1 -17.12 2.00 -10.50
C MET A 1 -17.24 2.37 -9.04
N VAL A 2 -17.74 1.46 -8.19
CA VAL A 2 -17.80 1.65 -6.73
C VAL A 2 -16.78 0.70 -6.12
N TYR A 3 -15.90 1.22 -5.27
CA TYR A 3 -14.89 0.43 -4.57
C TYR A 3 -15.34 0.22 -3.13
N HIS A 4 -15.17 -1.01 -2.64
CA HIS A 4 -15.35 -1.35 -1.24
C HIS A 4 -13.96 -1.36 -0.58
N GLY A 5 -13.79 -0.59 0.49
CA GLY A 5 -12.58 -0.65 1.32
C GLY A 5 -12.96 -0.87 2.78
N HIS A 6 -12.01 -1.42 3.52
CA HIS A 6 -12.24 -1.89 4.88
C HIS A 6 -11.74 -0.84 5.89
N GLY A 7 -12.61 -0.44 6.81
CA GLY A 7 -12.36 0.67 7.73
C GLY A 7 -12.48 2.05 7.07
N ASN A 8 -11.54 2.95 7.36
CA ASN A 8 -11.51 4.30 6.81
C ASN A 8 -10.77 4.33 5.46
N ILE A 9 -11.14 5.29 4.62
CA ILE A 9 -10.43 5.58 3.37
C ILE A 9 -9.62 6.86 3.52
N LEU A 10 -8.32 6.76 3.33
CA LEU A 10 -7.39 7.89 3.32
C LEU A 10 -7.03 8.21 1.86
N SER A 11 -7.12 9.48 1.46
CA SER A 11 -6.81 9.90 0.09
C SER A 11 -5.59 10.80 0.05
N PHE A 12 -4.69 10.53 -0.90
CA PHE A 12 -3.47 11.31 -1.11
C PHE A 12 -3.36 11.72 -2.58
N THR A 13 -2.69 12.85 -2.83
CA THR A 13 -2.33 13.30 -4.17
C THR A 13 -0.82 13.48 -4.22
N LEU A 14 -0.15 12.73 -5.10
CA LEU A 14 1.27 12.84 -5.33
C LEU A 14 1.54 13.86 -6.44
N ALA A 15 2.43 14.81 -6.17
CA ALA A 15 3.02 15.67 -7.19
C ALA A 15 3.93 14.85 -8.14
N PRO A 16 4.31 15.41 -9.31
CA PRO A 16 5.28 14.75 -10.19
C PRO A 16 6.59 14.44 -9.47
N GLY A 17 7.02 13.18 -9.48
CA GLY A 17 8.23 12.72 -8.80
C GLY A 17 8.11 12.56 -7.28
N GLU A 18 6.96 12.88 -6.68
CA GLU A 18 6.70 12.59 -5.27
C GLU A 18 6.49 11.09 -5.06
N THR A 19 7.02 10.58 -3.95
CA THR A 19 7.02 9.15 -3.63
C THR A 19 6.47 8.89 -2.24
N MET A 20 5.96 7.67 -2.05
CA MET A 20 5.45 7.19 -0.77
C MET A 20 5.70 5.69 -0.67
N GLU A 21 5.95 5.21 0.54
CA GLU A 21 5.97 3.78 0.86
C GLU A 21 4.74 3.42 1.68
N MET A 22 4.12 2.28 1.37
CA MET A 22 2.91 1.81 2.03
C MET A 22 2.88 0.29 2.09
N ASP A 23 2.06 -0.24 2.99
CA ASP A 23 1.72 -1.66 3.00
C ASP A 23 0.99 -2.06 1.70
N HIS A 24 1.29 -3.25 1.18
CA HIS A 24 0.69 -3.74 -0.05
C HIS A 24 -0.84 -3.89 0.04
N GLY A 25 -1.36 -4.37 1.17
CA GLY A 25 -2.79 -4.57 1.40
C GLY A 25 -3.58 -3.27 1.56
N ALA A 26 -2.91 -2.16 1.86
CA ALA A 26 -3.55 -0.87 2.05
C ALA A 26 -4.02 -0.22 0.74
N LEU A 27 -3.43 -0.53 -0.42
CA LEU A 27 -3.76 0.17 -1.67
C LEU A 27 -5.15 -0.22 -2.21
N LEU A 28 -6.09 0.72 -2.21
CA LEU A 28 -7.44 0.51 -2.72
C LEU A 28 -7.57 0.90 -4.20
N LEU A 29 -7.05 2.08 -4.57
CA LEU A 29 -7.05 2.56 -5.95
C LEU A 29 -5.92 3.56 -6.17
N LYS A 30 -5.57 3.75 -7.44
CA LYS A 30 -4.70 4.83 -7.91
C LYS A 30 -5.15 5.34 -9.27
N ASP A 31 -4.78 6.58 -9.58
CA ASP A 31 -4.80 7.08 -10.95
C ASP A 31 -3.78 6.28 -11.82
N ALA A 32 -4.03 6.21 -13.13
CA ALA A 32 -3.20 5.43 -14.05
C ALA A 32 -1.74 5.92 -14.13
N SER A 33 -1.52 7.23 -13.90
CA SER A 33 -0.21 7.88 -13.94
C SER A 33 0.68 7.57 -12.75
N VAL A 34 0.13 7.08 -11.64
CA VAL A 34 0.93 6.64 -10.49
C VAL A 34 1.56 5.29 -10.80
N THR A 35 2.87 5.19 -10.61
CA THR A 35 3.64 3.94 -10.79
C THR A 35 3.83 3.24 -9.45
N ILE A 36 4.01 1.91 -9.50
CA ILE A 36 4.16 1.05 -8.31
C ILE A 36 5.33 0.10 -8.53
N GLN A 37 6.13 -0.11 -7.50
CA GLN A 37 7.11 -1.18 -7.39
C GLN A 37 6.90 -1.91 -6.06
N ALA A 38 6.61 -3.22 -6.11
CA ALA A 38 6.53 -4.06 -4.93
C ALA A 38 7.94 -4.48 -4.48
N TYR A 39 8.16 -4.54 -3.16
CA TYR A 39 9.42 -4.97 -2.58
C TYR A 39 9.20 -5.58 -1.19
N ASN A 40 10.14 -6.39 -0.73
CA ASN A 40 10.13 -6.91 0.64
C ASN A 40 10.85 -5.92 1.55
N GLN A 41 10.11 -5.29 2.46
CA GLN A 41 10.66 -4.40 3.48
C GLN A 41 11.20 -5.23 4.66
N PRO A 42 12.51 -5.19 4.95
CA PRO A 42 13.10 -5.91 6.07
C PRO A 42 12.62 -5.35 7.42
N LEU A 43 12.35 -6.23 8.37
CA LEU A 43 12.06 -5.88 9.77
C LEU A 43 13.37 -5.83 10.56
N GLY A 44 14.17 -4.79 10.31
CA GLY A 44 15.45 -4.54 10.97
C GLY A 44 16.68 -4.85 10.11
N GLY A 45 17.85 -4.87 10.75
CA GLY A 45 19.14 -5.02 10.07
C GLY A 45 19.69 -6.44 10.03
N GLY A 46 20.69 -6.66 9.16
CA GLY A 46 21.42 -7.92 9.05
C GLY A 46 20.58 -9.07 8.50
N LEU A 47 21.15 -10.28 8.50
CA LEU A 47 20.52 -11.46 7.89
C LEU A 47 19.18 -11.83 8.55
N ALA A 48 19.08 -11.69 9.87
CA ALA A 48 17.85 -11.97 10.62
C ALA A 48 16.71 -10.99 10.25
N GLY A 49 17.03 -9.70 10.09
CA GLY A 49 16.06 -8.70 9.64
C GLY A 49 15.60 -8.90 8.19
N HIS A 50 16.47 -9.43 7.32
CA HIS A 50 16.06 -9.77 5.94
C HIS A 50 15.23 -11.06 5.88
N ALA A 51 15.44 -11.99 6.79
CA ALA A 51 14.61 -13.20 6.91
C ALA A 51 13.18 -12.88 7.39
N MET A 52 13.02 -11.79 8.14
CA MET A 52 11.74 -11.28 8.62
C MET A 52 11.34 -10.05 7.81
N SER A 53 10.54 -10.19 6.76
CA SER A 53 10.11 -9.07 5.92
C SER A 53 8.60 -9.08 5.68
N PHE A 54 8.07 -7.97 5.19
CA PHE A 54 6.71 -7.86 4.69
C PHE A 54 6.69 -7.21 3.31
N GLU A 55 5.64 -7.48 2.54
CA GLU A 55 5.48 -6.91 1.20
C GLU A 55 4.98 -5.47 1.29
N ALA A 56 5.76 -4.55 0.74
CA ALA A 56 5.47 -3.13 0.70
C ALA A 56 5.45 -2.64 -0.75
N LEU A 57 4.86 -1.47 -0.94
CA LEU A 57 4.80 -0.79 -2.23
C LEU A 57 5.54 0.53 -2.15
N HIS A 58 6.49 0.72 -3.06
CA HIS A 58 7.01 2.03 -3.41
C HIS A 58 6.12 2.59 -4.51
N VAL A 59 5.52 3.76 -4.30
CA VAL A 59 4.69 4.42 -5.32
C VAL A 59 5.28 5.75 -5.71
N SER A 60 5.13 6.14 -6.98
CA SER A 60 5.61 7.43 -7.49
C SER A 60 4.56 8.11 -8.37
N GLY A 61 4.34 9.40 -8.12
CA GLY A 61 3.38 10.24 -8.83
C GLY A 61 3.82 10.71 -10.23
N PRO A 62 2.98 11.53 -10.90
CA PRO A 62 1.85 12.26 -10.33
C PRO A 62 0.55 11.46 -10.27
N GLY A 63 -0.36 11.83 -9.37
CA GLY A 63 -1.75 11.38 -9.36
C GLY A 63 -2.27 11.02 -7.97
N ARG A 64 -3.54 10.65 -7.89
CA ARG A 64 -4.20 10.30 -6.64
C ARG A 64 -4.07 8.82 -6.33
N LEU A 65 -4.07 8.52 -5.05
CA LEU A 65 -4.21 7.18 -4.51
C LEU A 65 -5.11 7.19 -3.27
N ALA A 66 -5.79 6.09 -3.01
CA ALA A 66 -6.56 5.89 -1.80
C ALA A 66 -6.11 4.63 -1.07
N LEU A 67 -6.01 4.74 0.25
CA LEU A 67 -5.63 3.66 1.15
C LEU A 67 -6.80 3.26 2.02
N GLN A 68 -6.94 1.97 2.30
CA GLN A 68 -7.80 1.45 3.36
C GLN A 68 -7.00 1.27 4.65
N THR A 69 -7.64 1.49 5.80
CA THR A 69 -6.95 1.41 7.11
C THR A 69 -6.96 0.02 7.74
N LEU A 70 -7.85 -0.86 7.31
CA LEU A 70 -7.91 -2.24 7.78
C LEU A 70 -7.50 -3.18 6.65
N ASP A 71 -6.74 -4.21 7.02
CA ASP A 71 -6.43 -5.30 6.11
C ASP A 71 -7.73 -6.06 5.77
N PRO A 72 -8.06 -6.24 4.48
CA PRO A 72 -9.22 -7.03 4.05
C PRO A 72 -9.24 -8.44 4.65
N SER A 73 -8.07 -9.03 4.97
CA SER A 73 -7.98 -10.35 5.59
C SER A 73 -8.52 -10.41 7.02
N LEU A 74 -8.68 -9.26 7.69
CA LEU A 74 -9.15 -9.16 9.06
C LEU A 74 -10.68 -8.96 9.18
N ASP A 75 -11.40 -8.72 8.07
CA ASP A 75 -12.80 -8.28 8.10
C ASP A 75 -13.87 -9.38 7.90
N HIS A 76 -13.51 -10.67 7.91
CA HIS A 76 -14.50 -11.79 8.00
C HIS A 76 -13.83 -13.14 8.33
N PRO A 77 -14.23 -13.91 9.39
CA PRO A 77 -13.94 -15.34 9.43
C PRO A 77 -14.76 -16.03 8.34
N ALA A 78 -14.15 -16.54 7.27
CA ALA A 78 -14.84 -17.19 6.15
C ALA A 78 -16.04 -18.06 6.61
N PRO A 79 -17.18 -18.08 5.89
CA PRO A 79 -18.30 -18.95 6.24
C PRO A 79 -17.88 -20.44 6.30
#